data_AF-A0A535R3X4-F1
#
_entry.id   AF-A0A535R3X4-F1
#
_cell.length_a   1.000
_cell.length_b   1.000
_cell.length_c   1.000
_cell.angle_alpha   90.00
_cell.angle_beta   90.00
_cell.angle_gamma   90.00
#
_symmetry.space_group_name_H-M   'P 1'
#
loop_
_entity.id
_entity.type
_entity.pdbx_description
1 polymer ?
#
loop_
_entity_poly.entity_id
_entity_poly.type
_entity_poly.pdbx_seq_one_letter_code
_entity_poly.pdbx_strand_id
1 'polypeptide(L)'
;MIPSDDNFAEYFTLVQDEALTSRESHIFDLRYGFANGEPHTLDQVGQALGVSGERIRQILQRVHRKIYFKGRRQISKGQLAEASARLLLYLERTVRPAEPGNLDRIFDFARNELAYLPQGTHALPLLIYLLYGRGGQAEEYLSKLIHQHRQEVIALRRAAKSDSDFKNLLAYIIWPHEMTRGSHTFEVVSKLSRQREVSPDSEGKSGTFFSQKMGRQVQHESLLELQFLLKLEQIKEIVLYQEQPFVIPYELDGASRIYYPDVFFVIEDGRGVVVEIKPRYQMALHENLTKWSALHQYCVQNGWGLLITDGSRSLQKLQQHEFDVEFQAALIMALENSKDGTLSWSEYRNIRDQHNATWNDFLAVILNNGLVWRLQPFVLKQGVSSQPREN
;
A
#
# COMPACT_ATOMS: atom_id res chain seq x y z
N MET A 1 -20.17 -15.84 -1.39
CA MET A 1 -19.73 -14.44 -1.21
C MET A 1 -18.23 -14.46 -1.00
N ILE A 2 -17.49 -13.55 -1.64
CA ILE A 2 -16.09 -13.27 -1.26
C ILE A 2 -16.13 -12.83 0.21
N PRO A 3 -15.35 -13.41 1.14
CA PRO A 3 -15.03 -12.66 2.35
C PRO A 3 -14.36 -11.39 1.83
N SER A 4 -14.98 -10.23 2.02
CA SER A 4 -14.66 -8.93 1.39
C SER A 4 -13.25 -8.38 1.66
N ASP A 5 -12.38 -9.20 2.23
CA ASP A 5 -11.18 -8.82 2.95
C ASP A 5 -9.99 -9.76 2.67
N ASP A 6 -10.01 -10.53 1.58
CA ASP A 6 -8.81 -11.19 1.01
C ASP A 6 -7.91 -10.12 0.32
N ASN A 7 -6.58 -10.19 0.45
CA ASN A 7 -5.66 -9.17 -0.10
C ASN A 7 -4.75 -9.72 -1.21
N PHE A 8 -4.63 -9.01 -2.34
CA PHE A 8 -3.72 -9.43 -3.44
C PHE A 8 -2.27 -9.61 -2.99
N ALA A 9 -1.75 -8.70 -2.16
CA ALA A 9 -0.37 -8.72 -1.69
C ALA A 9 -0.06 -10.00 -0.93
N GLU A 10 -0.99 -10.52 -0.13
CA GLU A 10 -0.85 -11.78 0.59
C GLU A 10 -0.71 -12.98 -0.36
N TYR A 11 -1.64 -13.15 -1.30
CA TYR A 11 -1.54 -14.25 -2.28
C TYR A 11 -0.28 -14.13 -3.15
N PHE A 12 0.09 -12.90 -3.51
CA PHE A 12 1.23 -12.66 -4.37
C PHE A 12 2.56 -12.94 -3.67
N THR A 13 2.70 -12.53 -2.41
CA THR A 13 3.91 -12.75 -1.60
C THR A 13 4.05 -14.20 -1.14
N LEU A 14 2.95 -14.90 -0.91
CA LEU A 14 2.97 -16.36 -0.73
C LEU A 14 3.49 -17.08 -1.98
N VAL A 15 3.10 -16.61 -3.19
CA VAL A 15 3.66 -17.14 -4.44
C VAL A 15 5.16 -16.83 -4.56
N GLN A 16 5.61 -15.67 -4.10
CA GLN A 16 7.04 -15.36 -4.06
C GLN A 16 7.80 -16.38 -3.19
N ASP A 17 7.30 -16.67 -2.00
CA ASP A 17 7.90 -17.61 -1.05
C ASP A 17 7.94 -19.06 -1.58
N GLU A 18 6.82 -19.58 -2.09
CA GLU A 18 6.73 -21.01 -2.46
C GLU A 18 7.17 -21.33 -3.89
N ALA A 19 7.20 -20.34 -4.79
CA ALA A 19 7.41 -20.59 -6.21
C ALA A 19 8.68 -19.97 -6.78
N LEU A 20 9.28 -18.97 -6.14
CA LEU A 20 10.40 -18.21 -6.73
C LEU A 20 11.73 -18.56 -6.07
N THR A 21 12.81 -18.45 -6.84
CA THR A 21 14.16 -18.47 -6.26
C THR A 21 14.44 -17.16 -5.53
N SER A 22 15.41 -17.13 -4.61
CA SER A 22 15.77 -15.91 -3.87
C SER A 22 16.07 -14.72 -4.79
N ARG A 23 16.73 -14.95 -5.94
CA ARG A 23 17.00 -13.91 -6.94
C ARG A 23 15.72 -13.42 -7.64
N GLU A 24 14.81 -14.33 -7.99
CA GLU A 24 13.52 -13.98 -8.60
C GLU A 24 12.64 -13.21 -7.62
N SER A 25 12.60 -13.63 -6.34
CA SER A 25 11.88 -12.92 -5.28
C SER A 25 12.41 -11.51 -5.09
N HIS A 26 13.73 -11.34 -4.98
CA HIS A 26 14.34 -10.02 -4.83
C HIS A 26 14.03 -9.07 -6.00
N ILE A 27 14.03 -9.58 -7.23
CA ILE A 27 13.60 -8.79 -8.41
C ILE A 27 12.13 -8.38 -8.30
N PHE A 28 11.26 -9.26 -7.80
CA PHE A 28 9.85 -8.95 -7.57
C PHE A 28 9.67 -7.89 -6.48
N ASP A 29 10.42 -7.99 -5.39
CA ASP A 29 10.37 -7.03 -4.29
C ASP A 29 10.75 -5.63 -4.76
N LEU A 30 11.83 -5.51 -5.53
CA LEU A 30 12.23 -4.25 -6.14
C LEU A 30 11.17 -3.76 -7.14
N ARG A 31 10.67 -4.65 -8.02
CA ARG A 31 9.71 -4.28 -9.06
C ARG A 31 8.39 -3.77 -8.48
N TYR A 32 7.84 -4.44 -7.49
CA TYR A 32 6.49 -4.19 -6.98
C TYR A 32 6.45 -3.51 -5.61
N GLY A 33 7.60 -3.27 -4.98
CA GLY A 33 7.69 -2.53 -3.73
C GLY A 33 7.19 -3.30 -2.51
N PHE A 34 7.19 -4.63 -2.53
CA PHE A 34 6.69 -5.42 -1.39
C PHE A 34 7.60 -5.36 -0.15
N ALA A 35 8.89 -5.10 -0.32
CA ALA A 35 9.84 -5.01 0.79
C ALA A 35 9.85 -3.63 1.47
N ASN A 36 9.74 -2.53 0.71
CA ASN A 36 9.95 -1.18 1.22
C ASN A 36 8.84 -0.19 0.85
N GLY A 37 7.82 -0.64 0.13
CA GLY A 37 6.71 0.19 -0.36
C GLY A 37 7.00 0.96 -1.65
N GLU A 38 8.21 0.87 -2.21
CA GLU A 38 8.62 1.62 -3.39
C GLU A 38 8.82 0.68 -4.59
N PRO A 39 7.88 0.61 -5.57
CA PRO A 39 8.09 -0.15 -6.80
C PRO A 39 9.22 0.47 -7.63
N HIS A 40 9.83 -0.23 -8.58
CA HIS A 40 10.93 0.27 -9.42
C HIS A 40 10.73 -0.02 -10.92
N THR A 41 11.19 0.90 -11.78
CA THR A 41 11.24 0.64 -13.22
C THR A 41 12.21 -0.48 -13.56
N LEU A 42 12.10 -1.02 -14.77
CA LEU A 42 12.99 -2.09 -15.22
C LEU A 42 14.46 -1.65 -15.16
N ASP A 43 14.73 -0.39 -15.53
CA ASP A 43 16.07 0.17 -15.50
C ASP A 43 16.58 0.42 -14.08
N GLN A 44 15.73 0.90 -13.18
CA GLN A 44 16.09 1.05 -11.76
C GLN A 44 16.42 -0.30 -11.11
N VAL A 45 15.62 -1.34 -11.38
CA VAL A 45 15.93 -2.70 -10.92
C VAL A 45 17.22 -3.21 -11.57
N GLY A 46 17.43 -2.91 -12.85
CA GLY A 46 18.63 -3.29 -13.59
C GLY A 46 19.89 -2.67 -12.97
N GLN A 47 19.85 -1.36 -12.71
CA GLN A 47 20.92 -0.61 -12.06
C GLN A 47 21.25 -1.18 -10.67
N ALA A 48 20.23 -1.45 -9.85
CA ALA A 48 20.41 -2.03 -8.51
C ALA A 48 21.08 -3.42 -8.54
N LEU A 49 20.91 -4.17 -9.63
CA LEU A 49 21.43 -5.53 -9.78
C LEU A 49 22.60 -5.66 -10.76
N GLY A 50 23.12 -4.54 -11.29
CA GLY A 50 24.21 -4.52 -12.26
C GLY A 50 23.89 -5.20 -13.60
N VAL A 51 22.64 -5.13 -14.07
CA VAL A 51 22.18 -5.70 -15.35
C VAL A 51 21.30 -4.71 -16.12
N SER A 52 21.04 -4.96 -17.41
CA SER A 52 20.16 -4.09 -18.20
C SER A 52 18.68 -4.24 -17.81
N GLY A 53 17.88 -3.18 -18.01
CA GLY A 53 16.42 -3.24 -17.83
C GLY A 53 15.75 -4.29 -18.73
N GLU A 54 16.27 -4.49 -19.94
CA GLU A 54 15.82 -5.57 -20.84
C GLU A 54 16.07 -6.95 -20.23
N ARG A 55 17.20 -7.15 -19.55
CA ARG A 55 17.47 -8.41 -18.84
C ARG A 55 16.47 -8.61 -17.69
N ILE A 56 16.13 -7.55 -16.96
CA ILE A 56 15.08 -7.60 -15.93
C ILE A 56 13.72 -7.96 -16.54
N ARG A 57 13.34 -7.33 -17.66
CA ARG A 57 12.10 -7.64 -18.39
C ARG A 57 12.00 -9.12 -18.74
N GLN A 58 13.07 -9.70 -19.28
CA GLN A 58 13.14 -11.13 -19.62
C GLN A 58 13.02 -12.03 -18.40
N ILE A 59 13.59 -11.65 -17.26
CA ILE A 59 13.44 -12.39 -16.01
C ILE A 59 11.98 -12.33 -15.54
N LEU A 60 11.40 -11.13 -15.40
CA LEU A 60 10.00 -10.94 -14.98
C LEU A 60 9.04 -11.74 -15.87
N GLN A 61 9.24 -11.70 -17.18
CA GLN A 61 8.46 -12.48 -18.14
C GLN A 61 8.53 -14.00 -17.91
N ARG A 62 9.71 -14.53 -17.58
CA ARG A 62 9.86 -15.95 -17.23
C ARG A 62 9.19 -16.27 -15.90
N VAL A 63 9.26 -15.37 -14.94
CA VAL A 63 8.62 -15.55 -13.64
C VAL A 63 7.09 -15.52 -13.74
N HIS A 64 6.51 -14.52 -14.41
CA HIS A 64 5.05 -14.48 -14.64
C HIS A 64 4.57 -15.74 -15.35
N ARG A 65 5.34 -16.20 -16.36
CA ARG A 65 5.11 -17.48 -17.05
C ARG A 65 5.10 -18.66 -16.07
N LYS A 66 6.12 -18.75 -15.22
CA LYS A 66 6.26 -19.79 -14.20
C LYS A 66 5.03 -19.82 -13.27
N ILE A 67 4.64 -18.68 -12.72
CA ILE A 67 3.48 -18.55 -11.83
C ILE A 67 2.20 -18.98 -12.54
N TYR A 68 1.93 -18.41 -13.72
CA TYR A 68 0.72 -18.68 -14.49
C TYR A 68 0.58 -20.17 -14.84
N PHE A 69 1.61 -20.77 -15.47
CA PHE A 69 1.53 -22.18 -15.88
C PHE A 69 1.58 -23.15 -14.68
N LYS A 70 2.31 -22.83 -13.61
CA LYS A 70 2.30 -23.63 -12.37
C LYS A 70 0.89 -23.62 -11.76
N GLY A 71 0.27 -22.45 -11.64
CA GLY A 71 -1.11 -22.31 -11.12
C GLY A 71 -2.13 -23.06 -11.98
N ARG A 72 -2.11 -22.88 -13.31
CA ARG A 72 -3.01 -23.62 -14.23
C ARG A 72 -2.86 -25.14 -14.12
N ARG A 73 -1.63 -25.63 -14.00
CA ARG A 73 -1.34 -27.07 -13.81
C ARG A 73 -1.82 -27.59 -12.45
N GLN A 74 -1.67 -26.80 -11.39
CA GLN A 74 -2.16 -27.13 -10.06
C GLN A 74 -3.69 -27.21 -10.04
N ILE A 75 -4.37 -26.23 -10.65
CA ILE A 75 -5.83 -26.22 -10.81
C ILE A 75 -6.29 -27.46 -11.58
N SER A 76 -5.67 -27.80 -12.71
CA SER A 76 -6.06 -28.98 -13.50
C SER A 76 -5.89 -30.30 -12.76
N LYS A 77 -5.02 -30.33 -11.73
CA LYS A 77 -4.77 -31.49 -10.89
C LYS A 77 -5.60 -31.50 -9.59
N GLY A 78 -6.47 -30.50 -9.37
CA GLY A 78 -7.23 -30.34 -8.13
C GLY A 78 -6.39 -29.87 -6.93
N GLN A 79 -5.17 -29.37 -7.16
CA GLN A 79 -4.26 -28.88 -6.10
C GLN A 79 -4.58 -27.42 -5.76
N LEU A 80 -5.80 -27.16 -5.29
CA LEU A 80 -6.33 -25.79 -5.13
C LEU A 80 -5.71 -25.02 -3.96
N ALA A 81 -5.08 -25.71 -3.00
CA ALA A 81 -4.44 -25.11 -1.82
C ALA A 81 -3.04 -24.56 -2.09
N GLU A 82 -2.45 -24.84 -3.25
CA GLU A 82 -1.12 -24.39 -3.62
C GLU A 82 -1.09 -22.89 -3.95
N ALA A 83 0.00 -22.17 -3.59
CA ALA A 83 0.06 -20.71 -3.72
C ALA A 83 -0.31 -20.18 -5.12
N SER A 84 0.27 -20.74 -6.18
CA SER A 84 0.00 -20.26 -7.55
C SER A 84 -1.44 -20.57 -8.00
N ALA A 85 -2.02 -21.70 -7.58
CA ALA A 85 -3.44 -21.98 -7.83
C ALA A 85 -4.34 -21.00 -7.08
N ARG A 86 -4.08 -20.76 -5.79
CA ARG A 86 -4.85 -19.83 -4.96
C ARG A 86 -4.86 -18.43 -5.54
N LEU A 87 -3.70 -17.91 -5.96
CA LEU A 87 -3.61 -16.58 -6.59
C LEU A 87 -4.48 -16.48 -7.84
N LEU A 88 -4.40 -17.47 -8.75
CA LEU A 88 -5.20 -17.45 -9.98
C LEU A 88 -6.70 -17.60 -9.70
N LEU A 89 -7.09 -18.48 -8.78
CA LEU A 89 -8.49 -18.67 -8.39
C LEU A 89 -9.06 -17.44 -7.67
N TYR A 90 -8.25 -16.78 -6.85
CA TYR A 90 -8.61 -15.50 -6.24
C TYR A 90 -8.92 -14.46 -7.31
N LEU A 91 -8.04 -14.28 -8.30
CA LEU A 91 -8.26 -13.34 -9.40
C LEU A 91 -9.48 -13.73 -10.25
N GLU A 92 -9.66 -15.01 -10.57
CA GLU A 92 -10.81 -15.52 -11.33
C GLU A 92 -12.14 -15.20 -10.63
N ARG A 93 -12.20 -15.46 -9.32
CA ARG A 93 -13.39 -15.22 -8.49
C ARG A 93 -13.68 -13.73 -8.32
N THR A 94 -12.65 -12.91 -8.13
CA THR A 94 -12.79 -11.49 -7.83
C THR A 94 -13.12 -10.68 -9.09
N VAL A 95 -12.39 -10.92 -10.17
CA VAL A 95 -12.47 -10.13 -11.40
C VAL A 95 -13.44 -10.72 -12.42
N ARG A 96 -13.67 -12.03 -12.37
CA ARG A 96 -14.57 -12.77 -13.28
C ARG A 96 -14.25 -12.50 -14.75
N PRO A 97 -13.03 -12.87 -15.20
CA PRO A 97 -12.52 -12.50 -16.53
C PRO A 97 -13.33 -13.08 -17.70
N ALA A 98 -14.06 -14.18 -17.47
CA ALA A 98 -14.90 -14.83 -18.47
C ALA A 98 -16.29 -14.17 -18.67
N GLU A 99 -16.69 -13.25 -17.78
CA GLU A 99 -17.99 -12.59 -17.83
C GLU A 99 -17.93 -11.22 -18.55
N PRO A 100 -19.00 -10.76 -19.23
CA PRO A 100 -19.07 -9.40 -19.78
C PRO A 100 -18.77 -8.31 -18.73
N GLY A 101 -18.13 -7.22 -19.13
CA GLY A 101 -17.68 -6.16 -18.20
C GLY A 101 -16.40 -6.53 -17.43
N ASN A 102 -15.68 -7.57 -17.85
CA ASN A 102 -14.40 -7.98 -17.28
C ASN A 102 -13.35 -6.84 -17.27
N LEU A 103 -13.24 -6.05 -18.33
CA LEU A 103 -12.25 -4.95 -18.39
C LEU A 103 -12.48 -3.93 -17.29
N ASP A 104 -13.73 -3.51 -17.05
CA ASP A 104 -14.05 -2.57 -15.98
C ASP A 104 -13.73 -3.15 -14.60
N ARG A 105 -14.01 -4.45 -14.38
CA ARG A 105 -13.62 -5.14 -13.14
C ARG A 105 -12.11 -5.25 -12.96
N ILE A 106 -11.36 -5.52 -14.03
CA ILE A 106 -9.88 -5.54 -13.99
C ILE A 106 -9.37 -4.15 -13.63
N PHE A 107 -9.94 -3.13 -14.26
CA PHE A 107 -9.58 -1.75 -14.05
C PHE A 107 -9.85 -1.30 -12.61
N ASP A 108 -11.06 -1.57 -12.09
CA ASP A 108 -11.43 -1.29 -10.71
C ASP A 108 -10.54 -2.04 -9.71
N PHE A 109 -10.25 -3.32 -9.98
CA PHE A 109 -9.35 -4.10 -9.15
C PHE A 109 -7.95 -3.47 -9.11
N ALA A 110 -7.39 -3.10 -10.25
CA ALA A 110 -6.07 -2.47 -10.34
C ALA A 110 -6.04 -1.11 -9.60
N ARG A 111 -7.11 -0.33 -9.74
CA ARG A 111 -7.25 0.99 -9.10
C ARG A 111 -7.40 0.90 -7.59
N ASN A 112 -8.05 -0.14 -7.07
CA ASN A 112 -8.35 -0.25 -5.65
C ASN A 112 -7.29 -1.07 -4.92
N GLU A 113 -6.98 -2.27 -5.41
CA GLU A 113 -6.05 -3.20 -4.75
C GLU A 113 -4.59 -2.89 -5.08
N LEU A 114 -4.32 -2.30 -6.24
CA LEU A 114 -2.96 -2.02 -6.74
C LEU A 114 -2.70 -0.53 -6.98
N ALA A 115 -3.45 0.36 -6.33
CA ALA A 115 -3.37 1.82 -6.50
C ALA A 115 -1.96 2.40 -6.28
N TYR A 116 -1.18 1.71 -5.44
CA TYR A 116 0.20 2.05 -5.09
C TYR A 116 1.21 1.72 -6.19
N LEU A 117 0.82 0.95 -7.21
CA LEU A 117 1.65 0.61 -8.35
C LEU A 117 1.38 1.54 -9.53
N PRO A 118 2.41 1.87 -10.35
CA PRO A 118 2.19 2.47 -11.66
C PRO A 118 1.28 1.61 -12.52
N GLN A 119 0.11 2.13 -12.88
CA GLN A 119 -0.94 1.32 -13.50
C GLN A 119 -0.53 0.77 -14.87
N GLY A 120 0.01 1.64 -15.74
CA GLY A 120 0.35 1.27 -17.12
C GLY A 120 1.57 0.36 -17.26
N THR A 121 2.51 0.41 -16.32
CA THR A 121 3.80 -0.30 -16.44
C THR A 121 3.94 -1.47 -15.45
N HIS A 122 3.11 -1.53 -14.40
CA HIS A 122 3.21 -2.55 -13.34
C HIS A 122 1.90 -3.30 -13.15
N ALA A 123 0.84 -2.60 -12.69
CA ALA A 123 -0.40 -3.24 -12.25
C ALA A 123 -1.15 -3.92 -13.41
N LEU A 124 -1.50 -3.18 -14.46
CA LEU A 124 -2.28 -3.71 -15.57
C LEU A 124 -1.52 -4.79 -16.36
N PRO A 125 -0.22 -4.63 -16.69
CA PRO A 125 0.55 -5.70 -17.31
C PRO A 125 0.61 -6.98 -16.46
N LEU A 126 0.75 -6.86 -15.14
CA LEU A 126 0.76 -8.00 -14.22
C LEU A 126 -0.59 -8.73 -14.23
N LEU A 127 -1.68 -7.99 -14.02
CA LEU A 127 -3.03 -8.56 -13.96
C LEU A 127 -3.42 -9.23 -15.27
N ILE A 128 -3.18 -8.58 -16.41
CA ILE A 128 -3.46 -9.15 -17.72
C ILE A 128 -2.69 -10.45 -17.92
N TYR A 129 -1.42 -10.50 -17.51
CA TYR A 129 -0.64 -11.72 -17.62
C TYR A 129 -1.19 -12.83 -16.73
N LEU A 130 -1.53 -12.53 -15.47
CA LEU A 130 -2.04 -13.53 -14.54
C LEU A 130 -3.42 -14.07 -14.95
N LEU A 131 -4.26 -13.24 -15.57
CA LEU A 131 -5.60 -13.62 -16.03
C LEU A 131 -5.58 -14.35 -17.37
N TYR A 132 -4.80 -13.87 -18.34
CA TYR A 132 -4.89 -14.30 -19.74
C TYR A 132 -3.59 -14.91 -20.30
N GLY A 133 -2.48 -14.85 -19.56
CA GLY A 133 -1.17 -15.26 -20.06
C GLY A 133 -0.64 -14.33 -21.17
N ARG A 134 -0.24 -14.91 -22.30
CA ARG A 134 0.19 -14.17 -23.51
C ARG A 134 -0.72 -14.49 -24.69
N GLY A 135 -0.90 -13.52 -25.57
CA GLY A 135 -1.62 -13.67 -26.83
C GLY A 135 -2.20 -12.34 -27.29
N GLY A 136 -2.71 -12.30 -28.53
CA GLY A 136 -3.25 -11.08 -29.11
C GLY A 136 -4.39 -10.46 -28.29
N GLN A 137 -5.26 -11.29 -27.71
CA GLN A 137 -6.34 -10.82 -26.81
C GLN A 137 -5.79 -10.11 -25.56
N ALA A 138 -4.73 -10.65 -24.94
CA ALA A 138 -4.12 -10.06 -23.76
C ALA A 138 -3.51 -8.69 -24.09
N GLU A 139 -2.84 -8.56 -25.24
CA GLU A 139 -2.26 -7.31 -25.72
C GLU A 139 -3.34 -6.26 -26.06
N GLU A 140 -4.44 -6.68 -26.69
CA GLU A 140 -5.60 -5.84 -26.96
C GLU A 140 -6.22 -5.30 -25.65
N TYR A 141 -6.45 -6.20 -24.68
CA TYR A 141 -7.05 -5.83 -23.40
C TYR A 141 -6.15 -4.89 -22.59
N LEU A 142 -4.84 -5.16 -22.56
CA LEU A 142 -3.88 -4.27 -21.91
C LEU A 142 -3.91 -2.86 -22.54
N SER A 143 -3.95 -2.79 -23.87
CA SER A 143 -4.00 -1.51 -24.59
C SER A 143 -5.26 -0.71 -24.26
N LYS A 144 -6.43 -1.37 -24.22
CA LYS A 144 -7.71 -0.75 -23.82
C LYS A 144 -7.66 -0.22 -22.39
N LEU A 145 -7.14 -1.02 -21.45
CA LEU A 145 -7.03 -0.63 -20.04
C LEU A 145 -6.05 0.53 -19.81
N ILE A 146 -4.91 0.54 -20.51
CA ILE A 146 -3.96 1.66 -20.46
C ILE A 146 -4.61 2.93 -21.00
N HIS A 147 -5.39 2.83 -22.08
CA HIS A 147 -6.15 3.97 -22.59
C HIS A 147 -7.18 4.47 -21.58
N GLN A 148 -7.97 3.57 -20.99
CA GLN A 148 -8.96 3.87 -19.95
C GLN A 148 -8.29 4.56 -18.74
N HIS A 149 -7.13 4.07 -18.29
CA HIS A 149 -6.36 4.69 -17.21
C HIS A 149 -5.98 6.14 -17.52
N ARG A 150 -5.48 6.40 -18.74
CA ARG A 150 -5.12 7.77 -19.16
C ARG A 150 -6.34 8.70 -19.15
N GLN A 151 -7.50 8.22 -19.62
CA GLN A 151 -8.73 9.01 -19.59
C GLN A 151 -9.21 9.28 -18.16
N GLU A 152 -9.14 8.29 -17.27
CA GLU A 152 -9.53 8.46 -15.87
C GLU A 152 -8.64 9.51 -15.17
N VAL A 153 -7.33 9.46 -15.35
CA VAL A 153 -6.41 10.46 -14.75
C VAL A 153 -6.75 11.88 -15.22
N ILE A 154 -7.15 12.05 -16.48
CA ILE A 154 -7.62 13.34 -17.01
C ILE A 154 -8.96 13.74 -16.38
N ALA A 155 -9.89 12.80 -16.23
CA ALA A 155 -11.20 13.04 -15.64
C ALA A 155 -11.11 13.39 -14.14
N LEU A 156 -10.27 12.70 -13.37
CA LEU A 156 -10.03 12.97 -11.95
C LEU A 156 -9.60 14.42 -11.70
N ARG A 157 -8.77 14.97 -12.59
CA ARG A 157 -8.30 16.36 -12.52
C ARG A 157 -9.42 17.40 -12.75
N ARG A 158 -10.54 17.00 -13.35
CA ARG A 158 -11.68 17.88 -13.70
C ARG A 158 -12.89 17.69 -12.79
N ALA A 159 -12.93 16.61 -12.01
CA ALA A 159 -14.06 16.32 -11.14
C ALA A 159 -14.17 17.36 -10.02
N ALA A 160 -15.39 17.72 -9.63
CA ALA A 160 -15.67 18.45 -8.40
C ALA A 160 -16.24 17.47 -7.36
N LYS A 161 -15.71 17.48 -6.13
CA LYS A 161 -16.16 16.61 -5.02
C LYS A 161 -17.08 17.34 -4.03
N SER A 162 -17.75 16.56 -3.17
CA SER A 162 -18.89 16.95 -2.32
C SER A 162 -18.48 17.28 -0.88
N ASP A 163 -19.28 18.10 -0.16
CA ASP A 163 -19.14 18.37 1.29
C ASP A 163 -19.09 17.11 2.19
N SER A 164 -19.65 15.98 1.72
CA SER A 164 -19.59 14.69 2.45
C SER A 164 -18.15 14.16 2.58
N ASP A 165 -17.27 14.51 1.65
CA ASP A 165 -15.87 14.07 1.63
C ASP A 165 -15.04 14.68 2.76
N PHE A 166 -15.36 15.91 3.17
CA PHE A 166 -14.66 16.60 4.24
C PHE A 166 -14.98 15.99 5.61
N LYS A 167 -16.27 15.75 5.90
CA LYS A 167 -16.68 15.09 7.15
C LYS A 167 -16.04 13.71 7.30
N ASN A 168 -16.01 12.93 6.21
CA ASN A 168 -15.37 11.63 6.18
C ASN A 168 -13.85 11.73 6.39
N LEU A 169 -13.19 12.76 5.86
CA LEU A 169 -11.77 13.01 6.10
C LEU A 169 -11.49 13.28 7.58
N LEU A 170 -12.28 14.16 8.21
CA LEU A 170 -12.08 14.58 9.60
C LEU A 170 -12.31 13.45 10.62
N ALA A 171 -13.24 12.53 10.34
CA ALA A 171 -13.64 11.47 11.25
C ALA A 171 -12.50 10.50 11.63
N TYR A 172 -11.43 10.46 10.84
CA TYR A 172 -10.31 9.54 11.02
C TYR A 172 -8.99 10.23 11.37
N ILE A 173 -9.04 11.53 11.67
CA ILE A 173 -7.85 12.27 12.11
C ILE A 173 -7.66 12.05 13.60
N ILE A 174 -6.46 11.62 13.98
CA ILE A 174 -6.03 11.51 15.37
C ILE A 174 -5.55 12.90 15.79
N TRP A 175 -6.29 13.56 16.68
CA TRP A 175 -5.92 14.87 17.22
C TRP A 175 -5.15 14.73 18.54
N PRO A 176 -4.06 15.48 18.74
CA PRO A 176 -3.41 15.56 20.03
C PRO A 176 -4.31 16.29 21.04
N HIS A 177 -4.06 16.06 22.34
CA HIS A 177 -4.79 16.76 23.41
C HIS A 177 -4.59 18.27 23.34
N GLU A 178 -3.35 18.72 23.09
CA GLU A 178 -3.01 20.12 22.89
C GLU A 178 -2.90 20.40 21.39
N MET A 179 -3.82 21.21 20.86
CA MET A 179 -3.85 21.58 19.44
C MET A 179 -3.31 22.99 19.25
N THR A 180 -2.40 23.13 18.27
CA THR A 180 -2.02 24.43 17.74
C THR A 180 -3.12 24.95 16.83
N ARG A 181 -3.52 26.21 17.00
CA ARG A 181 -4.54 26.88 16.16
C ARG A 181 -4.05 28.26 15.70
N GLY A 182 -4.62 28.73 14.60
CA GLY A 182 -4.47 30.11 14.15
C GLY A 182 -3.11 30.41 13.50
N SER A 183 -2.56 31.59 13.78
CA SER A 183 -1.46 32.21 13.03
C SER A 183 -0.18 31.37 12.98
N HIS A 184 0.12 30.58 14.01
CA HIS A 184 1.35 29.77 14.06
C HIS A 184 1.39 28.69 12.97
N THR A 185 0.28 27.99 12.75
CA THR A 185 0.21 26.96 11.69
C THR A 185 0.40 27.58 10.32
N PHE A 186 -0.24 28.72 10.06
CA PHE A 186 -0.08 29.45 8.79
C PHE A 186 1.34 29.96 8.57
N GLU A 187 2.00 30.42 9.64
CA GLU A 187 3.41 30.83 9.58
C GLU A 187 4.32 29.66 9.23
N VAL A 188 4.12 28.50 9.86
CA VAL A 188 4.88 27.27 9.53
C VAL A 188 4.68 26.94 8.06
N VAL A 189 3.44 26.89 7.57
CA VAL A 189 3.21 26.52 6.16
C VAL A 189 3.78 27.52 5.17
N SER A 190 3.74 28.81 5.47
CA SER A 190 4.33 29.82 4.58
C SER A 190 5.83 29.60 4.31
N LYS A 191 6.51 28.83 5.18
CA LYS A 191 7.93 28.50 5.08
C LYS A 191 8.18 27.09 4.53
N LEU A 192 7.14 26.26 4.39
CA LEU A 192 7.30 24.90 3.87
C LEU A 192 7.55 24.92 2.37
N SER A 193 8.44 24.03 1.95
CA SER A 193 8.70 23.70 0.57
C SER A 193 8.90 22.19 0.46
N ARG A 194 8.83 21.66 -0.76
CA ARG A 194 9.08 20.24 -0.99
C ARG A 194 10.52 19.91 -0.60
N GLN A 195 10.72 18.95 0.29
CA GLN A 195 12.05 18.62 0.84
C GLN A 195 12.79 17.50 0.09
N ARG A 196 12.17 16.90 -0.94
CA ARG A 196 12.78 15.88 -1.81
C ARG A 196 12.83 16.43 -3.24
N GLU A 197 13.83 16.04 -4.02
CA GLU A 197 13.79 16.12 -5.49
C GLU A 197 13.49 14.72 -6.04
N VAL A 198 12.51 14.57 -6.94
CA VAL A 198 12.32 13.29 -7.66
C VAL A 198 13.25 13.28 -8.86
N SER A 199 13.91 12.16 -9.11
CA SER A 199 14.61 11.93 -10.37
C SER A 199 13.63 12.09 -11.54
N PRO A 200 13.93 12.94 -12.55
CA PRO A 200 13.01 13.23 -13.66
C PRO A 200 12.73 12.04 -14.59
N ASP A 201 13.43 10.92 -14.42
CA ASP A 201 13.29 9.74 -15.26
C ASP A 201 12.59 8.60 -14.53
N SER A 202 11.30 8.40 -14.81
CA SER A 202 10.73 7.05 -14.95
C SER A 202 9.26 7.07 -15.34
N GLU A 203 8.95 6.44 -16.46
CA GLU A 203 7.63 6.21 -17.06
C GLU A 203 6.55 5.65 -16.08
N GLY A 204 5.98 6.52 -15.25
CA GLY A 204 4.69 6.29 -14.60
C GLY A 204 4.65 6.31 -13.07
N LYS A 205 5.70 6.75 -12.37
CA LYS A 205 5.63 6.98 -10.91
C LYS A 205 5.13 8.39 -10.60
N SER A 206 5.80 9.40 -11.13
CA SER A 206 5.57 10.79 -10.73
C SER A 206 4.88 11.62 -11.79
N GLY A 207 4.01 12.52 -11.37
CA GLY A 207 3.32 13.47 -12.25
C GLY A 207 3.10 14.82 -11.57
N THR A 208 2.66 15.80 -12.34
CA THR A 208 2.31 17.13 -11.83
C THR A 208 0.87 17.50 -12.20
N PHE A 209 0.26 18.32 -11.35
CA PHE A 209 -0.94 19.07 -11.68
C PHE A 209 -0.84 20.51 -11.15
N PHE A 210 -1.51 21.46 -11.81
CA PHE A 210 -1.58 22.82 -11.32
C PHE A 210 -2.62 22.92 -10.20
N SER A 211 -2.20 23.33 -9.01
CA SER A 211 -3.09 23.62 -7.89
C SER A 211 -3.49 25.09 -7.92
N GLN A 212 -4.81 25.34 -7.87
CA GLN A 212 -5.34 26.69 -7.73
C GLN A 212 -5.15 27.19 -6.30
N LYS A 213 -5.30 26.33 -5.29
CA LYS A 213 -5.07 26.69 -3.88
C LYS A 213 -3.63 27.12 -3.62
N MET A 214 -2.67 26.46 -4.25
CA MET A 214 -1.24 26.72 -4.03
C MET A 214 -0.60 27.64 -5.07
N GLY A 215 -1.28 27.90 -6.20
CA GLY A 215 -0.75 28.73 -7.29
C GLY A 215 0.50 28.18 -7.98
N ARG A 216 0.75 26.86 -7.88
CA ARG A 216 1.95 26.19 -8.41
C ARG A 216 1.65 24.79 -8.93
N GLN A 217 2.63 24.19 -9.61
CA GLN A 217 2.61 22.76 -9.89
C GLN A 217 2.84 21.98 -8.59
N VAL A 218 1.97 21.02 -8.32
CA VAL A 218 2.08 20.04 -7.23
C VAL A 218 2.53 18.72 -7.83
N GLN A 219 3.53 18.09 -7.20
CA GLN A 219 4.02 16.77 -7.60
C GLN A 219 3.29 15.67 -6.81
N HIS A 220 3.17 14.50 -7.43
CA HIS A 220 2.72 13.25 -6.79
C HIS A 220 3.57 12.08 -7.29
N GLU A 221 3.72 11.02 -6.51
CA GLU A 221 4.54 9.82 -6.80
C GLU A 221 3.70 8.54 -6.97
N SER A 222 2.39 8.60 -6.76
CA SER A 222 1.46 7.49 -7.03
C SER A 222 0.06 7.96 -7.45
N LEU A 223 -0.76 7.03 -7.96
CA LEU A 223 -2.18 7.31 -8.23
C LEU A 223 -2.95 7.56 -6.92
N LEU A 224 -2.61 6.81 -5.87
CA LEU A 224 -3.19 6.96 -4.53
C LEU A 224 -2.99 8.38 -3.99
N GLU A 225 -1.76 8.89 -4.13
CA GLU A 225 -1.40 10.26 -3.74
C GLU A 225 -2.09 11.30 -4.61
N LEU A 226 -2.13 11.13 -5.94
CA LEU A 226 -2.86 12.02 -6.84
C LEU A 226 -4.34 12.13 -6.46
N GLN A 227 -4.99 10.99 -6.19
CA GLN A 227 -6.40 10.96 -5.81
C GLN A 227 -6.65 11.69 -4.48
N PHE A 228 -5.73 11.56 -3.53
CA PHE A 228 -5.81 12.27 -2.25
C PHE A 228 -5.56 13.76 -2.41
N LEU A 229 -4.51 14.18 -3.12
CA LEU A 229 -4.21 15.60 -3.36
C LEU A 229 -5.33 16.31 -4.13
N LEU A 230 -5.91 15.66 -5.15
CA LEU A 230 -7.08 16.21 -5.84
C LEU A 230 -8.32 16.29 -4.93
N LYS A 231 -8.45 15.38 -3.96
CA LYS A 231 -9.50 15.50 -2.93
C LYS A 231 -9.27 16.75 -2.08
N LEU A 232 -8.04 17.02 -1.65
CA LEU A 232 -7.73 18.23 -0.87
C LEU A 232 -7.97 19.51 -1.70
N GLU A 233 -7.57 19.51 -2.97
CA GLU A 233 -7.79 20.63 -3.91
C GLU A 233 -9.28 20.97 -4.08
N GLN A 234 -10.18 20.01 -3.87
CA GLN A 234 -11.63 20.20 -4.07
C GLN A 234 -12.38 20.56 -2.78
N ILE A 235 -11.84 20.23 -1.61
CA ILE A 235 -12.45 20.57 -0.31
C ILE A 235 -12.26 22.07 -0.04
N LYS A 236 -13.36 22.78 0.24
CA LYS A 236 -13.34 24.26 0.38
C LYS A 236 -12.67 24.69 1.68
N GLU A 237 -12.92 23.95 2.74
CA GLU A 237 -12.41 24.17 4.10
C GLU A 237 -10.90 23.95 4.20
N ILE A 238 -10.28 23.29 3.21
CA ILE A 238 -8.82 23.17 3.13
C ILE A 238 -8.27 24.40 2.42
N VAL A 239 -7.45 25.17 3.12
CA VAL A 239 -6.95 26.46 2.61
C VAL A 239 -5.62 26.32 1.88
N LEU A 240 -4.80 25.33 2.26
CA LEU A 240 -3.52 25.03 1.62
C LEU A 240 -3.09 23.59 1.92
N TYR A 241 -2.13 23.09 1.15
CA TYR A 241 -1.44 21.82 1.41
C TYR A 241 -0.04 21.79 0.78
N GLN A 242 0.84 20.96 1.33
CA GLN A 242 2.22 20.78 0.88
C GLN A 242 2.55 19.30 0.82
N GLU A 243 2.95 18.81 -0.36
CA GLU A 243 3.55 17.48 -0.54
C GLU A 243 4.97 17.45 0.05
N GLN A 244 5.33 16.36 0.73
CA GLN A 244 6.65 16.14 1.33
C GLN A 244 7.18 17.35 2.12
N PRO A 245 6.42 17.76 3.16
CA PRO A 245 6.54 19.08 3.78
C PRO A 245 7.81 19.26 4.61
N PHE A 246 8.28 18.21 5.28
CA PHE A 246 9.41 18.25 6.21
C PHE A 246 10.07 16.87 6.32
N VAL A 247 11.20 16.84 7.02
CA VAL A 247 11.98 15.63 7.28
C VAL A 247 11.81 15.24 8.73
N ILE A 248 11.54 13.96 8.99
CA ILE A 248 11.47 13.41 10.34
C ILE A 248 12.55 12.32 10.51
N PRO A 249 13.46 12.47 11.49
CA PRO A 249 14.39 11.41 11.84
C PRO A 249 13.67 10.29 12.60
N TYR A 250 14.10 9.05 12.38
CA TYR A 250 13.62 7.88 13.11
C TYR A 250 14.73 6.83 13.19
N GLU A 251 14.57 5.86 14.09
CA GLU A 251 15.45 4.71 14.20
C GLU A 251 14.71 3.46 13.77
N LEU A 252 15.33 2.63 12.93
CA LEU A 252 14.79 1.34 12.51
C LEU A 252 15.91 0.31 12.56
N ASP A 253 15.69 -0.77 13.32
CA ASP A 253 16.67 -1.84 13.53
C ASP A 253 18.07 -1.33 13.99
N GLY A 254 18.09 -0.33 14.87
CA GLY A 254 19.34 0.28 15.37
C GLY A 254 20.03 1.25 14.40
N ALA A 255 19.45 1.48 13.21
CA ALA A 255 19.98 2.42 12.24
C ALA A 255 19.16 3.72 12.22
N SER A 256 19.84 4.86 12.36
CA SER A 256 19.22 6.17 12.16
C SER A 256 18.86 6.38 10.70
N ARG A 257 17.64 6.84 10.45
CA ARG A 257 17.07 7.09 9.12
C ARG A 257 16.30 8.40 9.12
N ILE A 258 16.00 8.90 7.94
CA ILE A 258 15.08 10.01 7.72
C ILE A 258 13.92 9.56 6.84
N TYR A 259 12.75 10.13 7.05
CA TYR A 259 11.62 9.96 6.15
C TYR A 259 10.89 11.29 5.92
N TYR A 260 10.16 11.32 4.81
CA TYR A 260 9.37 12.46 4.35
C TYR A 260 7.90 12.05 4.40
N PRO A 261 7.05 12.66 5.24
CA PRO A 261 5.62 12.43 5.22
C PRO A 261 5.02 12.81 3.86
N ASP A 262 3.92 12.18 3.46
CA ASP A 262 3.38 12.42 2.12
C ASP A 262 2.78 13.83 1.97
N VAL A 263 1.94 14.29 2.91
CA VAL A 263 1.25 15.60 2.81
C VAL A 263 1.12 16.28 4.17
N PHE A 264 1.18 17.63 4.19
CA PHE A 264 0.63 18.46 5.26
C PHE A 264 -0.46 19.36 4.71
N PHE A 265 -1.63 19.46 5.36
CA PHE A 265 -2.68 20.39 4.97
C PHE A 265 -3.21 21.19 6.15
N VAL A 266 -3.80 22.36 5.85
CA VAL A 266 -4.39 23.25 6.87
C VAL A 266 -5.86 23.48 6.57
N ILE A 267 -6.66 23.39 7.62
CA ILE A 267 -8.09 23.68 7.62
C ILE A 267 -8.30 25.17 7.86
N GLU A 268 -9.41 25.75 7.38
CA GLU A 268 -9.77 27.16 7.54
C GLU A 268 -9.74 27.65 9.00
N ASP A 269 -9.98 26.75 9.97
CA ASP A 269 -9.91 27.05 11.41
C ASP A 269 -8.48 27.09 11.98
N GLY A 270 -7.47 26.92 11.13
CA GLY A 270 -6.05 26.99 11.45
C GLY A 270 -5.44 25.70 12.00
N ARG A 271 -6.18 24.59 12.04
CA ARG A 271 -5.62 23.28 12.40
C ARG A 271 -4.81 22.69 11.25
N GLY A 272 -3.60 22.22 11.58
CA GLY A 272 -2.72 21.49 10.66
C GLY A 272 -2.87 19.99 10.81
N VAL A 273 -2.74 19.26 9.71
CA VAL A 273 -2.84 17.79 9.66
C VAL A 273 -1.73 17.23 8.79
N VAL A 274 -0.95 16.30 9.35
CA VAL A 274 0.04 15.53 8.62
C VAL A 274 -0.61 14.23 8.14
N VAL A 275 -0.36 13.87 6.89
CA VAL A 275 -0.96 12.70 6.24
C VAL A 275 0.13 11.78 5.71
N GLU A 276 -0.03 10.50 6.00
CA GLU A 276 0.67 9.41 5.34
C GLU A 276 -0.32 8.60 4.49
N ILE A 277 0.02 8.43 3.21
CA ILE A 277 -0.81 7.77 2.20
C ILE A 277 -0.18 6.42 1.87
N LYS A 278 -0.79 5.32 2.31
CA LYS A 278 -0.26 3.96 2.11
C LYS A 278 -1.36 2.97 1.81
N PRO A 279 -1.09 1.96 0.94
CA PRO A 279 -2.05 0.89 0.72
C PRO A 279 -2.25 0.07 1.99
N ARG A 280 -3.44 -0.54 2.10
CA ARG A 280 -3.91 -1.24 3.31
C ARG A 280 -2.95 -2.30 3.84
N TYR A 281 -2.33 -3.09 2.97
CA TYR A 281 -1.38 -4.14 3.39
C TYR A 281 -0.08 -3.57 3.98
N GLN A 282 0.29 -2.33 3.67
CA GLN A 282 1.47 -1.70 4.25
C GLN A 282 1.21 -1.13 5.64
N MET A 283 -0.05 -1.07 6.06
CA MET A 283 -0.44 -0.31 7.23
C MET A 283 -0.10 -0.97 8.57
N ALA A 284 0.24 -2.25 8.61
CA ALA A 284 0.70 -2.90 9.85
C ALA A 284 2.14 -3.40 9.75
N LEU A 285 2.86 -3.05 8.67
CA LEU A 285 4.26 -3.44 8.51
C LEU A 285 5.12 -2.75 9.57
N HIS A 286 6.03 -3.52 10.16
CA HIS A 286 6.91 -3.05 11.21
C HIS A 286 7.72 -1.80 10.82
N GLU A 287 8.22 -1.76 9.58
CA GLU A 287 8.96 -0.63 9.04
C GLU A 287 8.10 0.64 9.02
N ASN A 288 6.80 0.51 8.78
CA ASN A 288 5.87 1.64 8.73
C ASN A 288 5.37 2.02 10.12
N LEU A 289 5.03 1.06 10.98
CA LEU A 289 4.67 1.32 12.38
C LEU A 289 5.78 2.10 13.11
N THR A 290 7.04 1.77 12.85
CA THR A 290 8.19 2.48 13.42
C THR A 290 8.28 3.94 12.93
N LYS A 291 8.10 4.19 11.62
CA LYS A 291 8.03 5.56 11.07
C LYS A 291 6.87 6.35 11.68
N TRP A 292 5.71 5.71 11.80
CA TRP A 292 4.49 6.36 12.28
C TRP A 292 4.54 6.68 13.76
N SER A 293 5.26 5.89 14.57
CA SER A 293 5.55 6.25 15.96
C SER A 293 6.30 7.58 16.04
N ALA A 294 7.35 7.76 15.23
CA ALA A 294 8.08 9.03 15.13
C ALA A 294 7.18 10.15 14.57
N LEU A 295 6.35 9.85 13.57
CA LEU A 295 5.37 10.79 13.00
C LEU A 295 4.39 11.29 14.05
N HIS A 296 3.83 10.38 14.83
CA HIS A 296 2.86 10.68 15.87
C HIS A 296 3.48 11.57 16.95
N GLN A 297 4.69 11.25 17.43
CA GLN A 297 5.41 12.10 18.37
C GLN A 297 5.65 13.51 17.81
N TYR A 298 6.06 13.59 16.55
CA TYR A 298 6.26 14.87 15.87
C TYR A 298 4.95 15.67 15.75
N CYS A 299 3.83 15.04 15.41
CA CYS A 299 2.53 15.67 15.35
C CYS A 299 2.08 16.19 16.73
N VAL A 300 2.26 15.38 17.78
CA VAL A 300 1.93 15.76 19.17
C VAL A 300 2.73 16.99 19.61
N GLN A 301 4.04 17.01 19.36
CA GLN A 301 4.92 18.13 19.73
C GLN A 301 4.55 19.45 19.04
N ASN A 302 3.96 19.37 17.84
CA ASN A 302 3.54 20.55 17.07
C ASN A 302 2.04 20.87 17.21
N GLY A 303 1.30 20.06 17.96
CA GLY A 303 -0.16 20.21 18.12
C GLY A 303 -0.93 20.00 16.81
N TRP A 304 -0.47 19.10 15.94
CA TRP A 304 -1.08 18.78 14.64
C TRP A 304 -1.80 17.44 14.65
N GLY A 305 -2.85 17.33 13.84
CA GLY A 305 -3.54 16.06 13.61
C GLY A 305 -2.71 15.10 12.76
N LEU A 306 -2.93 13.80 12.94
CA LEU A 306 -2.32 12.73 12.15
C LEU A 306 -3.40 11.93 11.42
N LEU A 307 -3.19 11.68 10.13
CA LEU A 307 -3.99 10.77 9.32
C LEU A 307 -3.11 9.78 8.57
N ILE A 308 -3.38 8.48 8.72
CA ILE A 308 -2.72 7.43 7.94
C ILE A 308 -3.81 6.70 7.16
N THR A 309 -3.76 6.73 5.83
CA THR A 309 -4.90 6.35 4.98
C THR A 309 -4.52 5.79 3.61
N ASP A 310 -5.41 5.00 3.00
CA ASP A 310 -5.37 4.66 1.58
C ASP A 310 -6.30 5.57 0.75
N GLY A 311 -6.73 6.70 1.32
CA GLY A 311 -7.72 7.61 0.73
C GLY A 311 -9.19 7.20 0.95
N SER A 312 -9.45 5.94 1.30
CA SER A 312 -10.79 5.41 1.57
C SER A 312 -10.99 4.91 3.01
N ARG A 313 -9.93 4.39 3.62
CA ARG A 313 -9.87 3.81 4.97
C ARG A 313 -8.67 4.38 5.71
N SER A 314 -8.72 4.37 7.03
CA SER A 314 -7.63 4.81 7.88
C SER A 314 -7.04 3.66 8.69
N LEU A 315 -5.80 3.84 9.16
CA LEU A 315 -5.18 2.95 10.14
C LEU A 315 -6.04 2.80 11.39
N GLN A 316 -6.61 3.91 11.89
CA GLN A 316 -7.44 3.91 13.08
C GLN A 316 -8.67 3.01 12.92
N LYS A 317 -9.29 3.02 11.73
CA LYS A 317 -10.43 2.15 11.42
C LYS A 317 -10.02 0.67 11.36
N LEU A 318 -8.80 0.38 10.91
CA LEU A 318 -8.26 -0.98 10.94
C LEU A 318 -7.97 -1.45 12.37
N GLN A 319 -7.45 -0.57 13.22
CA GLN A 319 -7.20 -0.90 14.63
C GLN A 319 -8.50 -1.18 15.40
N GLN A 320 -9.58 -0.47 15.05
CA GLN A 320 -10.93 -0.63 15.64
C GLN A 320 -11.74 -1.79 15.04
N HIS A 321 -11.21 -2.50 14.04
CA HIS A 321 -11.89 -3.63 13.42
C HIS A 321 -12.05 -4.76 14.47
N GLU A 322 -13.29 -5.21 14.68
CA GLU A 322 -13.58 -6.35 15.55
C GLU A 322 -13.13 -7.64 14.86
N PHE A 323 -12.38 -8.48 15.59
CA PHE A 323 -11.81 -9.72 15.08
C PHE A 323 -12.08 -10.89 16.02
N ASP A 324 -11.93 -12.11 15.49
CA ASP A 324 -12.09 -13.34 16.26
C ASP A 324 -11.00 -13.47 17.34
N VAL A 325 -11.43 -13.56 18.61
CA VAL A 325 -10.55 -13.71 19.77
C VAL A 325 -9.84 -15.06 19.75
N GLU A 326 -10.47 -16.10 19.19
CA GLU A 326 -9.84 -17.42 19.06
C GLU A 326 -8.69 -17.38 18.04
N PHE A 327 -8.87 -16.67 16.93
CA PHE A 327 -7.79 -16.41 15.97
C PHE A 327 -6.60 -15.68 16.60
N GLN A 328 -6.86 -14.62 17.40
CA GLN A 328 -5.81 -13.94 18.15
C GLN A 328 -5.07 -14.90 19.09
N ALA A 329 -5.82 -15.66 19.89
CA ALA A 329 -5.25 -16.60 20.85
C ALA A 329 -4.40 -17.67 20.16
N ALA A 330 -4.86 -18.20 19.02
CA ALA A 330 -4.12 -19.17 18.23
C ALA A 330 -2.81 -18.59 17.68
N LEU A 331 -2.82 -17.35 17.17
CA LEU A 331 -1.59 -16.70 16.69
C LEU A 331 -0.59 -16.46 17.83
N ILE A 332 -1.03 -15.94 18.98
CA ILE A 332 -0.15 -15.70 20.13
C ILE A 332 0.42 -17.01 20.65
N MET A 333 -0.42 -18.04 20.82
CA MET A 333 0.02 -19.35 21.28
C MET A 333 1.01 -20.00 20.31
N ALA A 334 0.81 -19.85 19.00
CA ALA A 334 1.75 -20.37 18.01
C ALA A 334 3.11 -19.64 18.07
N LEU A 335 3.11 -18.32 18.29
CA LEU A 335 4.32 -17.54 18.51
C LEU A 335 5.08 -17.94 19.77
N GLU A 336 4.37 -18.16 20.88
CA GLU A 336 4.97 -18.57 22.16
C GLU A 336 5.59 -19.97 22.11
N ASN A 337 5.00 -20.87 21.33
CA ASN A 337 5.47 -22.24 21.17
C ASN A 337 6.53 -22.41 20.08
N SER A 338 6.80 -21.38 19.26
CA SER A 338 7.81 -21.48 18.22
C SER A 338 9.23 -21.30 18.78
N LYS A 339 10.20 -21.98 18.15
CA LYS A 339 11.56 -22.11 18.70
C LYS A 339 12.29 -20.77 18.84
N ASP A 340 12.03 -19.83 17.94
CA ASP A 340 12.66 -18.51 17.89
C ASP A 340 11.65 -17.36 18.07
N GLY A 341 10.42 -17.68 18.48
CA GLY A 341 9.35 -16.69 18.65
C GLY A 341 8.85 -16.09 17.34
N THR A 342 9.09 -16.76 16.20
CA THR A 342 8.61 -16.35 14.89
C THR A 342 7.63 -17.35 14.26
N LEU A 343 6.78 -16.88 13.34
CA LEU A 343 5.98 -17.73 12.45
C LEU A 343 6.33 -17.47 10.99
N SER A 344 6.41 -18.56 10.24
CA SER A 344 6.52 -18.58 8.78
C SER A 344 5.18 -18.32 8.09
N TRP A 345 5.23 -18.06 6.77
CA TRP A 345 4.05 -17.97 5.92
C TRP A 345 3.10 -19.17 6.10
N SER A 346 3.67 -20.37 6.13
CA SER A 346 2.91 -21.62 6.17
C SER A 346 2.16 -21.81 7.49
N GLU A 347 2.79 -21.45 8.61
CA GLU A 347 2.19 -21.56 9.95
C GLU A 347 1.08 -20.54 10.13
N TYR A 348 1.34 -19.27 9.82
CA TYR A 348 0.33 -18.22 9.83
C TYR A 348 -0.87 -18.60 8.96
N ARG A 349 -0.64 -19.05 7.72
CA ARG A 349 -1.70 -19.42 6.79
C ARG A 349 -2.57 -20.55 7.33
N ASN A 350 -1.98 -21.56 7.94
CA ASN A 350 -2.74 -22.68 8.51
C ASN A 350 -3.69 -22.19 9.62
N ILE A 351 -3.20 -21.32 10.51
CA ILE A 351 -4.03 -20.72 11.58
C ILE A 351 -5.14 -19.86 10.97
N ARG A 352 -4.80 -18.98 10.03
CA ARG A 352 -5.77 -18.12 9.35
C ARG A 352 -6.88 -18.93 8.66
N ASP A 353 -6.51 -19.97 7.91
CA ASP A 353 -7.47 -20.83 7.20
C ASP A 353 -8.36 -21.62 8.17
N GLN A 354 -7.83 -22.08 9.32
CA GLN A 354 -8.60 -22.78 10.36
C GLN A 354 -9.67 -21.88 11.01
N HIS A 355 -9.33 -20.62 11.23
CA HIS A 355 -10.23 -19.64 11.85
C HIS A 355 -11.07 -18.86 10.82
N ASN A 356 -10.89 -19.12 9.52
CA ASN A 356 -11.49 -18.32 8.44
C ASN A 356 -11.25 -16.80 8.63
N ALA A 357 -10.08 -16.45 9.16
CA ALA A 357 -9.72 -15.08 9.50
C ALA A 357 -9.46 -14.27 8.23
N THR A 358 -9.99 -13.05 8.22
CA THR A 358 -9.79 -12.08 7.15
C THR A 358 -8.46 -11.35 7.28
N TRP A 359 -8.07 -10.64 6.23
CA TRP A 359 -6.90 -9.77 6.30
C TRP A 359 -7.08 -8.64 7.32
N ASN A 360 -8.30 -8.12 7.49
CA ASN A 360 -8.56 -7.09 8.50
C ASN A 360 -8.40 -7.64 9.92
N ASP A 361 -8.81 -8.89 10.16
CA ASP A 361 -8.59 -9.56 11.44
C ASP A 361 -7.10 -9.65 11.72
N PHE A 362 -6.31 -10.06 10.73
CA PHE A 362 -4.85 -10.12 10.85
C PHE A 362 -4.21 -8.76 11.15
N LEU A 363 -4.56 -7.72 10.38
CA LEU A 363 -4.04 -6.37 10.61
C LEU A 363 -4.44 -5.85 11.99
N ALA A 364 -5.69 -6.06 12.42
CA ALA A 364 -6.17 -5.64 13.72
C ALA A 364 -5.45 -6.37 14.87
N VAL A 365 -5.21 -7.69 14.74
CA VAL A 365 -4.42 -8.46 15.71
C VAL A 365 -3.00 -7.91 15.82
N ILE A 366 -2.33 -7.61 14.69
CA ILE A 366 -0.98 -7.02 14.71
C ILE A 366 -0.99 -5.70 15.48
N LEU A 367 -1.90 -4.79 15.12
CA LEU A 367 -1.96 -3.43 15.68
C LEU A 367 -2.30 -3.43 17.17
N ASN A 368 -3.21 -4.28 17.62
CA ASN A 368 -3.68 -4.31 19.01
C ASN A 368 -2.75 -5.09 19.95
N ASN A 369 -1.90 -5.97 19.44
CA ASN A 369 -0.99 -6.80 20.26
C ASN A 369 0.49 -6.39 20.11
N GLY A 370 0.78 -5.31 19.36
CA GLY A 370 2.14 -4.83 19.15
C GLY A 370 3.06 -5.87 18.49
N LEU A 371 2.50 -6.73 17.64
CA LEU A 371 3.28 -7.75 16.94
C LEU A 371 4.17 -7.11 15.88
N VAL A 372 5.33 -7.70 15.65
CA VAL A 372 6.25 -7.29 14.59
C VAL A 372 5.97 -8.16 13.36
N TRP A 373 5.42 -7.53 12.33
CA TRP A 373 5.14 -8.17 11.05
C TRP A 373 5.97 -7.54 9.93
N ARG A 374 6.67 -8.39 9.18
CA ARG A 374 7.33 -8.05 7.91
C ARG A 374 6.75 -8.92 6.80
N LEU A 375 6.59 -8.32 5.63
CA LEU A 375 5.99 -9.00 4.48
C LEU A 375 7.03 -9.82 3.69
N GLN A 376 8.27 -9.34 3.56
CA GLN A 376 9.33 -9.97 2.78
C GLN A 376 10.73 -9.82 3.45
N PRO A 377 11.40 -10.93 3.84
CA PRO A 377 10.79 -12.26 4.02
C PRO A 377 9.64 -12.16 5.03
N PHE A 378 8.64 -13.03 4.88
CA PHE A 378 7.53 -13.02 5.83
C PHE A 378 8.03 -13.45 7.20
N VAL A 379 7.81 -12.59 8.18
CA VAL A 379 8.11 -12.87 9.57
C VAL A 379 7.01 -12.21 10.40
N LEU A 380 6.34 -13.02 11.21
CA LEU A 380 5.54 -12.53 12.33
C LEU A 380 6.25 -12.93 13.62
N LYS A 381 6.44 -11.98 14.55
CA LYS A 381 7.06 -12.25 15.86
C LYS A 381 6.48 -11.35 16.94
N GLN A 382 6.71 -11.69 18.21
CA GLN A 382 6.37 -10.77 19.30
C GLN A 382 7.18 -9.46 19.22
N GLY A 383 6.52 -8.34 19.52
CA GLY A 383 7.20 -7.08 19.72
C GLY A 383 7.96 -7.04 21.03
N VAL A 384 8.99 -6.20 21.11
CA VAL A 384 9.65 -5.89 22.38
C VAL A 384 8.68 -5.00 23.16
N SER A 385 8.13 -5.46 24.29
CA SER A 385 7.20 -4.64 25.06
C SER A 385 7.91 -3.37 25.56
N SER A 386 7.52 -2.22 25.05
CA SER A 386 7.98 -0.91 25.53
C SER A 386 7.01 -0.28 26.54
N GLN A 387 6.13 -1.08 27.17
CA GLN A 387 5.38 -0.67 28.35
C GLN A 387 5.71 -1.60 29.53
N PRO A 388 6.04 -1.06 30.71
CA PRO A 388 6.07 -1.88 31.92
C PRO A 388 4.66 -2.43 32.15
N ARG A 389 4.57 -3.70 32.54
CA ARG A 389 3.33 -4.24 33.12
C ARG A 389 3.06 -3.44 34.38
N GLU A 390 2.19 -2.44 34.31
CA GLU A 390 1.63 -1.81 35.49
C GLU A 390 0.74 -2.86 36.17
N ASN A 391 1.19 -3.27 37.37
CA ASN A 391 0.38 -4.03 38.32
C ASN A 391 -0.61 -3.12 39.02
#